data_AF-A0A0M3J2T6-F1
#
_entry.id   AF-A0A0M3J2T6-F1
#
_cell.length_a   1.000
_cell.length_b   1.000
_cell.length_c   1.000
_cell.angle_alpha   90.00
_cell.angle_beta   90.00
_cell.angle_gamma   90.00
#
_symmetry.space_group_name_H-M   'P 1'
#
loop_
_entity.id
_entity.type
_entity.pdbx_description
1 polymer ?
#
loop_
_entity_poly.entity_id
_entity_poly.type
_entity_poly.pdbx_seq_one_letter_code
_entity_poly.pdbx_strand_id
1 'polypeptide(L)'
;LLCYIAHLRVWMRSLVRSEFLSAQCLSLIPEGYVQSAQLSFDTASVERFMKWFHSAFVRKDLTIYLTRSGFCDAQVERLGMLISDKVYETPKDIASILVLCLLALKQSVRLCLSCYPVSHKPDLKSLAKSDEKKENEASSSKVGSSKTSKRIVKESTKDNATSAELNESASEVDWTPKSKRQKGEEQKKKFKKAVNSSVKGITVNSKKKMPTKKVNLGRNYWVEYWDEISEEWICIDPMKGTIDMAELIESDATSPMHYVIAIDNELSICIDSKYDCIEFGMRDVTARYASKYLSSEVRRLRIDEEWWKSSLMVLVN
;
A
#
# COMPACT_ATOMS: atom_id res chain seq x y z
N LEU A 1 -7.70 4.31 -0.10
CA LEU A 1 -7.71 3.20 -1.08
C LEU A 1 -6.77 3.47 -2.25
N LEU A 2 -7.02 4.46 -3.11
CA LEU A 2 -6.19 4.76 -4.30
C LEU A 2 -4.67 4.82 -4.04
N CYS A 3 -4.22 5.33 -2.89
CA CYS A 3 -2.80 5.35 -2.53
C CYS A 3 -2.16 3.94 -2.42
N TYR A 4 -2.91 2.91 -2.03
CA TYR A 4 -2.43 1.52 -2.04
C TYR A 4 -2.35 0.97 -3.47
N ILE A 5 -3.32 1.33 -4.32
CA ILE A 5 -3.33 0.96 -5.75
C ILE A 5 -2.12 1.56 -6.46
N ALA A 6 -1.92 2.87 -6.32
CA ALA A 6 -0.75 3.56 -6.85
C ALA A 6 0.57 3.01 -6.27
N HIS A 7 0.63 2.73 -4.96
CA HIS A 7 1.82 2.12 -4.34
C HIS A 7 2.15 0.77 -4.96
N LEU A 8 1.16 -0.12 -5.11
CA LEU A 8 1.38 -1.47 -5.61
C LEU A 8 1.72 -1.48 -7.11
N ARG A 9 1.03 -0.66 -7.92
CA ARG A 9 1.34 -0.45 -9.35
C ARG A 9 2.73 0.15 -9.57
N VAL A 10 3.16 1.15 -8.79
CA VAL A 10 4.51 1.72 -8.88
C VAL A 10 5.56 0.72 -8.41
N TRP A 11 5.30 -0.02 -7.33
CA TRP A 11 6.26 -0.99 -6.80
C TRP A 11 6.46 -2.19 -7.72
N MET A 12 5.38 -2.82 -8.20
CA MET A 12 5.46 -3.95 -9.14
C MET A 12 6.16 -3.53 -10.44
N ARG A 13 5.84 -2.34 -10.97
CA ARG A 13 6.54 -1.73 -12.11
C ARG A 13 8.04 -1.56 -11.86
N SER A 14 8.47 -1.20 -10.66
CA SER A 14 9.89 -1.09 -10.31
C SER A 14 10.58 -2.45 -10.08
N LEU A 15 9.86 -3.50 -9.66
CA LEU A 15 10.39 -4.87 -9.62
C LEU A 15 10.58 -5.42 -11.04
N VAL A 16 9.51 -5.45 -11.85
CA VAL A 16 9.50 -6.01 -13.21
C VAL A 16 10.46 -5.29 -14.17
N ARG A 17 10.63 -3.97 -14.03
CA ARG A 17 11.60 -3.20 -14.85
C ARG A 17 13.05 -3.30 -14.36
N SER A 18 13.33 -3.97 -13.23
CA SER A 18 14.70 -4.09 -12.72
C SER A 18 15.33 -5.40 -13.17
N GLU A 19 15.92 -5.37 -14.36
CA GLU A 19 16.77 -6.45 -14.87
C GLU A 19 17.92 -6.76 -13.91
N PHE A 20 18.50 -5.73 -13.28
CA PHE A 20 19.56 -5.88 -12.28
C PHE A 20 19.11 -6.73 -11.09
N LEU A 21 17.98 -6.39 -10.43
CA LEU A 21 17.50 -7.17 -9.28
C LEU A 21 17.07 -8.60 -9.69
N SER A 22 16.50 -8.75 -10.88
CA SER A 22 16.09 -10.05 -11.41
C SER A 22 17.29 -10.96 -11.70
N ALA A 23 18.33 -10.43 -12.34
CA ALA A 23 19.59 -11.15 -12.60
C ALA A 23 20.36 -11.43 -11.30
N GLN A 24 20.32 -10.51 -10.33
CA GLN A 24 20.89 -10.70 -9.00
C GLN A 24 20.20 -11.86 -8.27
N CYS A 25 18.87 -11.91 -8.24
CA CYS A 25 18.14 -13.06 -7.72
C CYS A 25 18.47 -14.35 -8.48
N LEU A 26 18.53 -14.31 -9.82
CA LEU A 26 18.88 -15.49 -10.65
C LEU A 26 20.24 -16.08 -10.25
N SER A 27 21.25 -15.22 -10.05
CA SER A 27 22.61 -15.64 -9.63
C SER A 27 22.69 -16.30 -8.25
N LEU A 28 21.62 -16.22 -7.44
CA LEU A 28 21.54 -16.87 -6.14
C LEU A 28 20.78 -18.20 -6.17
N ILE A 29 19.93 -18.43 -7.18
CA ILE A 29 19.09 -19.62 -7.29
C ILE A 29 19.94 -20.80 -7.80
N PRO A 30 19.96 -21.95 -7.10
CA PRO A 30 20.66 -23.14 -7.56
C PRO A 30 20.13 -23.61 -8.92
N GLU A 31 21.05 -23.96 -9.83
CA GLU A 31 20.76 -24.25 -11.24
C GLU A 31 19.67 -25.33 -11.43
N GLY A 32 19.61 -26.34 -10.56
CA GLY A 32 18.58 -27.38 -10.61
C GLY A 32 17.15 -26.85 -10.47
N TYR A 33 16.92 -25.73 -9.76
CA TYR A 33 15.61 -25.06 -9.74
C TYR A 33 15.33 -24.29 -11.04
N VAL A 34 16.36 -23.68 -11.64
CA VAL A 34 16.26 -22.98 -12.93
C VAL A 34 15.91 -23.97 -14.05
N GLN A 35 16.57 -25.12 -14.09
CA GLN A 35 16.29 -26.20 -15.03
C GLN A 35 14.91 -26.83 -14.78
N SER A 36 14.51 -27.04 -13.51
CA SER A 36 13.18 -27.58 -13.18
C SER A 36 12.06 -26.64 -13.65
N ALA A 37 12.14 -25.34 -13.32
CA ALA A 37 11.11 -24.35 -13.64
C ALA A 37 10.92 -24.09 -15.15
N GLN A 38 11.85 -24.52 -16.00
CA GLN A 38 11.71 -24.51 -17.47
C GLN A 38 10.91 -25.71 -18.01
N LEU A 39 10.66 -26.73 -17.19
CA LEU A 39 9.94 -27.95 -17.54
C LEU A 39 8.58 -28.02 -16.84
N SER A 40 8.54 -27.74 -15.54
CA SER A 40 7.33 -27.59 -14.73
C SER A 40 7.63 -26.84 -13.43
N PHE A 41 6.67 -26.06 -12.95
CA PHE A 41 6.76 -25.36 -11.66
C PHE A 41 5.56 -25.68 -10.77
N ASP A 42 5.29 -26.98 -10.65
CA ASP A 42 4.18 -27.52 -9.86
C ASP A 42 4.32 -27.19 -8.37
N THR A 43 3.21 -27.27 -7.64
CA THR A 43 3.15 -27.09 -6.18
C THR A 43 4.26 -27.84 -5.42
N ALA A 44 4.62 -29.08 -5.82
CA ALA A 44 5.70 -29.84 -5.17
C ALA A 44 7.11 -29.32 -5.51
N SER A 45 7.31 -28.67 -6.66
CA SER A 45 8.51 -27.88 -6.97
C SER A 45 8.56 -26.59 -6.15
N VAL A 46 7.43 -25.89 -5.99
CA VAL A 46 7.37 -24.65 -5.20
C VAL A 46 7.62 -24.92 -3.70
N GLU A 47 7.13 -26.03 -3.15
CA GLU A 47 7.49 -26.49 -1.81
C GLU A 47 9.01 -26.67 -1.63
N ARG A 48 9.68 -27.33 -2.58
CA ARG A 48 11.14 -27.57 -2.55
C ARG A 48 11.89 -26.25 -2.68
N PHE A 49 11.44 -25.39 -3.60
CA PHE A 49 11.98 -24.06 -3.80
C PHE A 49 11.85 -23.18 -2.55
N MET A 50 10.71 -23.19 -1.85
CA MET A 50 10.52 -22.40 -0.62
C MET A 50 11.38 -22.90 0.55
N LYS A 51 11.63 -24.22 0.65
CA LYS A 51 12.60 -24.79 1.60
C LYS A 51 14.02 -24.27 1.34
N TRP A 52 14.42 -24.11 0.07
CA TRP A 52 15.66 -23.40 -0.27
C TRP A 52 15.60 -21.90 0.04
N PHE A 53 14.52 -21.20 -0.36
CA PHE A 53 14.36 -19.76 -0.20
C PHE A 53 14.48 -19.31 1.26
N HIS A 54 13.89 -20.05 2.20
CA HIS A 54 14.03 -19.83 3.64
C HIS A 54 15.43 -20.13 4.18
N SER A 55 16.14 -21.10 3.61
CA SER A 55 17.55 -21.35 3.93
C SER A 55 18.49 -20.29 3.33
N ALA A 56 18.07 -19.61 2.26
CA ALA A 56 18.84 -18.61 1.56
C ALA A 56 18.70 -17.21 2.17
N PHE A 57 17.47 -16.77 2.50
CA PHE A 57 17.18 -15.40 2.93
C PHE A 57 16.80 -15.30 4.41
N VAL A 58 17.64 -14.64 5.21
CA VAL A 58 17.50 -14.60 6.68
C VAL A 58 16.94 -13.26 7.17
N ARG A 59 16.10 -13.28 8.21
CA ARG A 59 15.56 -12.08 8.84
C ARG A 59 16.64 -11.29 9.61
N LYS A 60 16.72 -9.98 9.39
CA LYS A 60 17.42 -9.03 10.27
C LYS A 60 16.37 -8.17 11.02
N ASP A 61 16.33 -8.28 12.35
CA ASP A 61 15.40 -7.51 13.21
C ASP A 61 15.87 -6.08 13.52
N LEU A 62 17.05 -5.70 13.04
CA LEU A 62 17.59 -4.34 13.08
C LEU A 62 17.41 -3.72 11.69
N THR A 63 16.85 -2.51 11.62
CA THR A 63 16.83 -1.71 10.39
C THR A 63 18.23 -1.13 10.14
N ILE A 64 19.03 -1.86 9.35
CA ILE A 64 20.39 -1.53 8.96
C ILE A 64 20.39 -0.77 7.62
N TYR A 65 19.49 -1.13 6.69
CA TYR A 65 19.46 -0.53 5.36
C TYR A 65 18.40 0.57 5.30
N LEU A 66 18.82 1.85 5.34
CA LEU A 66 17.94 3.00 5.18
C LEU A 66 17.92 3.50 3.73
N THR A 67 16.73 3.75 3.17
CA THR A 67 16.61 4.45 1.88
C THR A 67 16.93 5.92 2.04
N ARG A 68 17.82 6.47 1.21
CA ARG A 68 18.29 7.86 1.31
C ARG A 68 17.20 8.94 1.16
N SER A 69 16.09 8.63 0.48
CA SER A 69 15.10 9.65 0.09
C SER A 69 13.65 9.16 -0.01
N GLY A 70 13.35 7.89 0.28
CA GLY A 70 11.99 7.33 0.26
C GLY A 70 11.35 7.09 -1.12
N PHE A 71 11.91 7.65 -2.20
CA PHE A 71 11.49 7.39 -3.58
C PHE A 71 11.76 5.94 -4.02
N CYS A 72 11.10 5.51 -5.11
CA CYS A 72 11.15 4.11 -5.57
C CYS A 72 12.57 3.64 -5.89
N ASP A 73 13.38 4.47 -6.56
CA ASP A 73 14.76 4.10 -6.94
C ASP A 73 15.65 3.83 -5.72
N ALA A 74 15.47 4.61 -4.64
CA ALA A 74 16.18 4.39 -3.37
C ALA A 74 15.66 3.15 -2.61
N GLN A 75 14.42 2.74 -2.86
CA GLN A 75 13.85 1.46 -2.36
C GLN A 75 14.36 0.27 -3.18
N VAL A 76 14.58 0.43 -4.49
CA VAL A 76 15.21 -0.55 -5.39
C VAL A 76 16.71 -0.72 -5.06
N GLU A 77 17.46 0.38 -4.86
CA GLU A 77 18.86 0.37 -4.37
C GLU A 77 18.96 -0.41 -3.04
N ARG A 78 18.07 -0.13 -2.09
CA ARG A 78 17.99 -0.86 -0.81
C ARG A 78 17.65 -2.35 -1.00
N LEU A 79 16.72 -2.69 -1.89
CA LEU A 79 16.37 -4.09 -2.13
C LEU A 79 17.55 -4.87 -2.74
N GLY A 80 18.35 -4.24 -3.61
CA GLY A 80 19.60 -4.81 -4.12
C GLY A 80 20.63 -5.08 -3.00
N MET A 81 20.79 -4.17 -2.04
CA MET A 81 21.65 -4.42 -0.87
C MET A 81 21.14 -5.59 -0.01
N LEU A 82 19.81 -5.68 0.21
CA LEU A 82 19.19 -6.78 0.94
C LEU A 82 19.41 -8.14 0.25
N ILE A 83 19.29 -8.19 -1.08
CA ILE A 83 19.51 -9.43 -1.86
C ILE A 83 20.98 -9.84 -1.85
N SER A 84 21.93 -8.88 -1.98
CA SER A 84 23.38 -9.16 -1.90
C SER A 84 23.76 -9.83 -0.59
N ASP A 85 23.28 -9.26 0.52
CA ASP A 85 23.57 -9.74 1.87
C ASP A 85 22.67 -10.91 2.29
N LYS A 86 21.78 -11.38 1.39
CA LYS A 86 20.82 -12.47 1.55
C LYS A 86 19.90 -12.34 2.76
N VAL A 87 19.27 -11.17 2.91
CA VAL A 87 18.48 -10.82 4.10
C VAL A 87 17.21 -10.03 3.78
N TYR A 88 16.32 -9.94 4.77
CA TYR A 88 15.14 -9.09 4.74
C TYR A 88 14.86 -8.47 6.12
N GLU A 89 14.20 -7.30 6.14
CA GLU A 89 13.82 -6.61 7.39
C GLU A 89 12.29 -6.60 7.59
N THR A 90 11.53 -6.38 6.51
CA THR A 90 10.06 -6.21 6.53
C THR A 90 9.32 -7.32 5.75
N PRO A 91 8.00 -7.52 5.99
CA PRO A 91 7.18 -8.42 5.17
C PRO A 91 7.13 -8.02 3.68
N LYS A 92 7.21 -6.71 3.38
CA LYS A 92 7.30 -6.21 1.99
C LYS A 92 8.60 -6.67 1.34
N ASP A 93 9.73 -6.61 2.05
CA ASP A 93 11.04 -6.98 1.50
C ASP A 93 11.04 -8.45 1.06
N ILE A 94 10.70 -9.38 1.96
CA ILE A 94 10.73 -10.82 1.64
C ILE A 94 9.73 -11.20 0.54
N ALA A 95 8.53 -10.60 0.52
CA ALA A 95 7.59 -10.79 -0.59
C ALA A 95 8.15 -10.26 -1.92
N SER A 96 8.85 -9.13 -1.90
CA SER A 96 9.47 -8.55 -3.11
C SER A 96 10.65 -9.37 -3.62
N ILE A 97 11.46 -9.95 -2.72
CA ILE A 97 12.56 -10.87 -3.09
C ILE A 97 11.96 -12.15 -3.71
N LEU A 98 10.89 -12.71 -3.12
CA LEU A 98 10.21 -13.88 -3.68
C LEU A 98 9.66 -13.61 -5.09
N VAL A 99 8.99 -12.46 -5.30
CA VAL A 99 8.52 -12.03 -6.63
C VAL A 99 9.69 -11.95 -7.61
N LEU A 100 10.82 -11.32 -7.24
CA LEU A 100 11.99 -11.22 -8.10
C LEU A 100 12.62 -12.59 -8.44
N CYS A 101 12.62 -13.53 -7.50
CA CYS A 101 13.06 -14.90 -7.76
C CYS A 101 12.12 -15.65 -8.73
N LEU A 102 10.81 -15.48 -8.61
CA LEU A 102 9.84 -16.10 -9.51
C LEU A 102 9.88 -15.48 -10.92
N LEU A 103 10.05 -14.15 -11.02
CA LEU A 103 10.32 -13.45 -12.28
C LEU A 103 11.63 -13.90 -12.94
N ALA A 104 12.67 -14.18 -12.14
CA ALA A 104 13.93 -14.76 -12.62
C ALA A 104 13.74 -16.17 -13.18
N LEU A 105 12.87 -16.98 -12.56
CA LEU A 105 12.43 -18.31 -13.01
C LEU A 105 11.35 -18.27 -14.12
N LYS A 106 11.00 -17.08 -14.64
CA LYS A 106 9.99 -16.88 -15.71
C LYS A 106 8.56 -17.30 -15.37
N GLN A 107 8.23 -17.38 -14.09
CA GLN A 107 6.90 -17.76 -13.61
C GLN A 107 5.97 -16.55 -13.57
N SER A 108 4.71 -16.72 -13.98
CA SER A 108 3.67 -15.70 -13.78
C SER A 108 3.30 -15.61 -12.29
N VAL A 109 3.29 -14.38 -11.78
CA VAL A 109 3.39 -14.08 -10.35
C VAL A 109 2.63 -12.82 -9.99
N ARG A 110 1.94 -12.87 -8.85
CA ARG A 110 1.25 -11.73 -8.24
C ARG A 110 1.88 -11.31 -6.93
N LEU A 111 1.96 -9.99 -6.73
CA LEU A 111 2.19 -9.41 -5.41
C LEU A 111 0.83 -9.08 -4.78
N CYS A 112 0.54 -9.68 -3.63
CA CYS A 112 -0.70 -9.45 -2.88
C CYS A 112 -0.48 -8.46 -1.74
N LEU A 113 -1.48 -7.62 -1.48
CA LEU A 113 -1.49 -6.63 -0.40
C LEU A 113 -2.86 -6.54 0.30
N SER A 114 -2.89 -6.91 1.58
CA SER A 114 -4.00 -6.58 2.50
C SER A 114 -3.95 -5.09 2.86
N CYS A 115 -4.92 -4.33 2.38
CA CYS A 115 -5.04 -2.89 2.58
C CYS A 115 -5.79 -2.57 3.87
N TYR A 116 -5.22 -1.71 4.70
CA TYR A 116 -5.84 -1.22 5.93
C TYR A 116 -6.15 0.29 5.84
N PRO A 117 -7.17 0.71 5.08
CA PRO A 117 -7.58 2.11 5.01
C PRO A 117 -8.19 2.57 6.35
N VAL A 118 -8.10 3.88 6.63
CA VAL A 118 -8.85 4.49 7.74
C VAL A 118 -10.35 4.33 7.47
N SER A 119 -11.14 3.95 8.50
CA SER A 119 -12.60 3.81 8.35
C SER A 119 -13.23 5.10 7.84
N HIS A 120 -13.91 5.01 6.70
CA HIS A 120 -14.70 6.10 6.14
C HIS A 120 -16.08 6.25 6.81
N LYS A 121 -16.49 5.30 7.65
CA LYS A 121 -17.75 5.34 8.40
C LYS A 121 -17.48 5.77 9.85
N PRO A 122 -18.22 6.76 10.39
CA PRO A 122 -17.99 7.27 11.73
C PRO A 122 -18.31 6.22 12.79
N ASP A 123 -17.49 6.15 13.85
CA ASP A 123 -17.83 5.37 15.03
C ASP A 123 -19.04 6.03 15.73
N LEU A 124 -20.06 5.25 16.08
CA LEU A 124 -21.19 5.70 16.90
C LEU A 124 -20.70 6.34 18.23
N LYS A 125 -19.56 5.90 18.76
CA LYS A 125 -18.90 6.48 19.95
C LYS A 125 -18.22 7.83 19.70
N SER A 126 -18.04 8.23 18.43
CA SER A 126 -17.59 9.57 18.05
C SER A 126 -18.78 10.53 17.90
N LEU A 127 -19.90 10.05 17.35
CA LEU A 127 -21.16 10.81 17.25
C LEU A 127 -21.75 11.14 18.63
N ALA A 128 -21.85 10.17 19.54
CA ALA A 128 -22.38 10.38 20.89
C ALA A 128 -21.62 11.48 21.69
N LYS A 129 -20.32 11.65 21.41
CA LYS A 129 -19.46 12.66 22.08
C LYS A 129 -19.63 14.09 21.53
N SER A 130 -20.34 14.27 20.41
CA SER A 130 -20.73 15.60 19.92
C SER A 130 -21.94 16.15 20.66
N ASP A 131 -22.84 15.28 21.12
CA ASP A 131 -24.14 15.67 21.68
C ASP A 131 -24.06 15.98 23.18
N GLU A 132 -23.24 15.23 23.94
CA GLU A 132 -22.94 15.49 25.37
C GLU A 132 -22.40 16.92 25.66
N LYS A 133 -22.01 17.67 24.63
CA LYS A 133 -21.52 19.06 24.75
C LYS A 133 -22.56 20.16 24.52
N LYS A 134 -23.84 19.83 24.29
CA LYS A 134 -24.88 20.84 24.00
C LYS A 134 -25.93 21.09 25.09
N GLU A 135 -25.99 20.28 26.15
CA GLU A 135 -27.08 20.36 27.14
C GLU A 135 -26.76 21.15 28.42
N ASN A 136 -25.56 21.75 28.55
CA ASN A 136 -25.09 22.41 29.79
C ASN A 136 -25.16 23.95 29.82
N GLU A 137 -25.79 24.62 28.83
CA GLU A 137 -25.96 26.09 28.83
C GLU A 137 -27.38 26.55 28.39
N ALA A 138 -28.43 26.20 29.14
CA ALA A 138 -29.74 26.89 29.05
C ALA A 138 -30.69 26.59 30.26
N SER A 139 -30.48 27.22 31.42
CA SER A 139 -31.28 26.93 32.63
C SER A 139 -31.85 28.15 33.38
N SER A 140 -32.69 28.96 32.73
CA SER A 140 -33.65 29.82 33.47
C SER A 140 -34.86 30.33 32.65
N SER A 141 -36.03 29.73 32.84
CA SER A 141 -37.36 30.38 33.00
C SER A 141 -38.47 29.30 33.04
N LYS A 142 -39.73 29.67 33.33
CA LYS A 142 -40.68 28.76 34.01
C LYS A 142 -42.14 28.96 33.55
N VAL A 143 -42.91 27.86 33.57
CA VAL A 143 -44.40 27.77 33.47
C VAL A 143 -45.00 28.01 32.07
N GLY A 144 -45.95 27.15 31.65
CA GLY A 144 -46.76 27.32 30.43
C GLY A 144 -47.57 26.06 30.06
N SER A 145 -48.84 25.99 30.46
CA SER A 145 -49.67 24.78 30.39
C SER A 145 -50.35 24.52 29.02
N SER A 146 -50.52 23.23 28.69
CA SER A 146 -51.64 22.62 27.92
C SER A 146 -51.75 22.65 26.38
N LYS A 147 -51.91 21.42 25.86
CA LYS A 147 -52.89 20.93 24.84
C LYS A 147 -52.76 21.29 23.33
N THR A 148 -52.39 20.24 22.58
CA THR A 148 -53.15 19.67 21.44
C THR A 148 -53.48 20.52 20.20
N SER A 149 -52.93 20.16 19.02
CA SER A 149 -53.71 19.70 17.82
C SER A 149 -52.89 19.56 16.54
N LYS A 150 -53.39 18.73 15.61
CA LYS A 150 -52.92 18.59 14.21
C LYS A 150 -53.48 19.72 13.34
N ARG A 151 -52.75 20.15 12.29
CA ARG A 151 -53.27 20.13 10.91
C ARG A 151 -52.16 20.25 9.83
N ILE A 152 -52.49 19.84 8.62
CA ILE A 152 -51.74 19.88 7.36
C ILE A 152 -52.32 21.00 6.48
N VAL A 153 -51.53 21.66 5.62
CA VAL A 153 -51.84 22.02 4.20
C VAL A 153 -50.59 22.64 3.51
N LYS A 154 -50.66 22.76 2.17
CA LYS A 154 -49.56 22.90 1.20
C LYS A 154 -49.49 24.33 0.59
N GLU A 155 -48.42 24.58 -0.20
CA GLU A 155 -48.41 25.44 -1.42
C GLU A 155 -48.59 26.98 -1.26
N SER A 156 -48.05 27.86 -2.14
CA SER A 156 -47.15 27.70 -3.30
C SER A 156 -46.53 29.05 -3.79
N THR A 157 -45.64 28.99 -4.79
CA THR A 157 -45.41 29.97 -5.90
C THR A 157 -44.86 31.39 -5.59
N LYS A 158 -43.66 31.76 -6.11
CA LYS A 158 -43.37 32.61 -7.32
C LYS A 158 -43.52 34.13 -7.08
N ASP A 159 -42.74 35.08 -7.63
CA ASP A 159 -41.53 35.14 -8.50
C ASP A 159 -40.61 36.29 -7.97
N ASN A 160 -39.59 36.94 -8.59
CA ASN A 160 -38.97 37.05 -9.94
C ASN A 160 -37.46 37.43 -9.75
N ALA A 161 -36.51 37.29 -10.70
CA ALA A 161 -36.15 38.11 -11.89
C ALA A 161 -35.75 39.60 -11.60
N THR A 162 -34.79 40.24 -12.28
CA THR A 162 -34.17 39.93 -13.61
C THR A 162 -32.76 40.56 -13.80
N SER A 163 -31.91 39.96 -14.67
CA SER A 163 -30.83 40.59 -15.48
C SER A 163 -29.59 41.19 -14.76
N ALA A 164 -28.40 41.37 -15.38
CA ALA A 164 -28.04 41.34 -16.81
C ALA A 164 -26.65 40.71 -17.13
N GLU A 165 -26.50 40.38 -18.41
CA GLU A 165 -25.31 40.04 -19.23
C GLU A 165 -24.35 41.27 -19.42
N LEU A 166 -23.13 41.23 -20.01
CA LEU A 166 -22.22 40.20 -20.56
C LEU A 166 -20.79 40.77 -20.75
N ASN A 167 -19.85 39.92 -21.18
CA ASN A 167 -18.78 40.16 -22.19
C ASN A 167 -17.30 40.02 -21.76
N GLU A 168 -16.45 39.67 -22.74
CA GLU A 168 -15.03 39.35 -22.64
C GLU A 168 -14.09 40.57 -22.59
N SER A 169 -12.85 40.36 -22.10
CA SER A 169 -11.61 40.72 -22.81
C SER A 169 -10.38 40.09 -22.15
N ALA A 170 -9.35 39.79 -22.95
CA ALA A 170 -8.12 39.15 -22.49
C ALA A 170 -6.99 40.15 -22.18
N SER A 171 -6.00 39.71 -21.38
CA SER A 171 -4.65 40.27 -21.37
C SER A 171 -3.63 39.22 -20.91
N GLU A 172 -2.49 39.16 -21.61
CA GLU A 172 -1.37 38.26 -21.29
C GLU A 172 -0.37 38.92 -20.34
N VAL A 173 0.43 38.11 -19.62
CA VAL A 173 1.72 38.56 -19.10
C VAL A 173 2.77 37.44 -19.24
N ASP A 174 3.72 37.64 -20.15
CA ASP A 174 4.92 36.80 -20.29
C ASP A 174 5.95 37.07 -19.17
N TRP A 175 6.75 36.06 -18.82
CA TRP A 175 8.06 36.30 -18.21
C TRP A 175 9.12 35.25 -18.61
N THR A 176 9.80 35.49 -19.73
CA THR A 176 10.94 34.67 -20.17
C THR A 176 12.17 34.73 -19.23
N PRO A 177 12.81 33.60 -18.89
CA PRO A 177 14.08 33.58 -18.18
C PRO A 177 15.27 33.72 -19.16
N LYS A 178 15.95 34.88 -19.17
CA LYS A 178 17.20 35.07 -19.92
C LYS A 178 18.45 34.83 -19.07
N SER A 179 19.45 34.20 -19.69
CA SER A 179 20.67 33.74 -19.05
C SER A 179 21.74 34.83 -18.94
N LYS A 180 22.73 34.60 -18.05
CA LYS A 180 24.15 34.78 -18.39
C LYS A 180 25.07 33.98 -17.48
N ARG A 181 26.18 33.49 -18.06
CA ARG A 181 27.31 32.84 -17.38
C ARG A 181 28.37 33.88 -17.00
N GLN A 182 29.24 33.48 -16.06
CA GLN A 182 30.64 33.88 -15.81
C GLN A 182 30.87 34.52 -14.43
N LYS A 183 32.07 34.47 -13.83
CA LYS A 183 33.18 33.47 -13.83
C LYS A 183 34.20 34.00 -12.81
N GLY A 184 34.63 33.21 -11.82
CA GLY A 184 35.65 33.64 -10.87
C GLY A 184 35.87 32.63 -9.74
N GLU A 185 37.11 32.52 -9.29
CA GLU A 185 37.53 31.63 -8.20
C GLU A 185 37.90 32.46 -6.97
N GLU A 186 37.55 31.98 -5.77
CA GLU A 186 38.46 31.79 -4.63
C GLU A 186 37.67 31.60 -3.32
N GLN A 187 37.96 30.50 -2.61
CA GLN A 187 38.28 30.44 -1.15
C GLN A 187 38.12 29.01 -0.61
N LYS A 188 39.21 28.22 -0.66
CA LYS A 188 39.33 26.96 0.09
C LYS A 188 39.78 27.25 1.53
N LYS A 189 38.92 27.05 2.54
CA LYS A 189 39.25 26.57 3.92
C LYS A 189 38.02 26.59 4.84
N LYS A 190 37.97 25.64 5.80
CA LYS A 190 36.80 25.29 6.66
C LYS A 190 35.68 24.63 5.83
N PHE A 191 35.03 23.53 6.22
CA PHE A 191 34.97 22.83 7.51
C PHE A 191 35.49 21.37 7.42
N LYS A 192 36.52 21.02 8.21
CA LYS A 192 36.85 19.62 8.60
C LYS A 192 37.60 19.60 9.95
N LYS A 193 36.88 19.85 11.06
CA LYS A 193 37.25 19.47 12.45
C LYS A 193 36.14 19.87 13.43
N ALA A 194 35.24 18.94 13.76
CA ALA A 194 34.21 19.09 14.81
C ALA A 194 33.63 17.71 15.22
N VAL A 195 34.51 16.72 15.43
CA VAL A 195 34.18 15.41 16.00
C VAL A 195 35.14 15.18 17.17
N ASN A 196 34.68 14.51 18.23
CA ASN A 196 35.37 14.25 19.52
C ASN A 196 35.43 15.41 20.53
N SER A 197 34.27 15.93 20.92
CA SER A 197 33.88 16.15 22.34
C SER A 197 32.36 16.44 22.38
N SER A 198 31.56 15.95 23.32
CA SER A 198 31.86 15.51 24.69
C SER A 198 31.07 14.27 25.10
N VAL A 199 31.71 13.34 25.84
CA VAL A 199 31.02 12.24 26.55
C VAL A 199 31.34 12.32 28.05
N LYS A 200 30.48 13.03 28.78
CA LYS A 200 30.21 12.94 30.23
C LYS A 200 28.76 13.39 30.39
N GLY A 201 27.85 12.70 31.09
CA GLY A 201 28.03 11.49 31.90
C GLY A 201 27.20 11.62 33.17
N ILE A 202 25.87 11.43 33.08
CA ILE A 202 24.96 11.54 34.22
C ILE A 202 24.14 10.25 34.38
N THR A 203 24.47 9.58 35.48
CA THR A 203 23.74 8.61 36.31
C THR A 203 22.35 8.15 35.87
N VAL A 204 22.15 6.83 35.89
CA VAL A 204 20.84 6.15 35.82
C VAL A 204 19.92 6.63 36.95
N ASN A 205 18.66 6.93 36.64
CA ASN A 205 17.57 6.81 37.60
C ASN A 205 16.35 6.12 36.95
N SER A 206 15.53 5.48 37.77
CA SER A 206 14.60 4.43 37.33
C SER A 206 13.11 4.86 37.35
N LYS A 207 12.25 4.01 36.77
CA LYS A 207 10.76 4.04 36.83
C LYS A 207 10.02 5.04 35.93
N LYS A 208 9.90 4.69 34.64
CA LYS A 208 8.59 4.29 34.05
C LYS A 208 8.79 3.73 32.63
N LYS A 209 8.69 2.41 32.46
CA LYS A 209 8.45 1.82 31.14
C LYS A 209 6.99 2.07 30.76
N MET A 210 6.74 3.09 29.94
CA MET A 210 5.53 3.12 29.12
C MET A 210 5.46 1.80 28.33
N PRO A 211 4.30 1.14 28.23
CA PRO A 211 4.18 -0.06 27.41
C PRO A 211 4.31 0.37 25.94
N THR A 212 5.52 0.21 25.40
CA THR A 212 5.74 0.21 23.95
C THR A 212 4.97 -0.97 23.38
N LYS A 213 3.69 -0.76 23.03
CA LYS A 213 2.92 -1.71 22.23
C LYS A 213 3.79 -1.98 21.00
N LYS A 214 4.32 -3.21 20.92
CA LYS A 214 5.03 -3.67 19.75
C LYS A 214 4.02 -3.60 18.61
N VAL A 215 4.17 -2.60 17.74
CA VAL A 215 3.28 -2.44 16.59
C VAL A 215 3.60 -3.62 15.69
N ASN A 216 2.77 -4.67 15.78
CA ASN A 216 2.74 -5.70 14.76
C ASN A 216 2.28 -5.01 13.47
N LEU A 217 3.26 -4.56 12.69
CA LEU A 217 3.10 -4.29 11.28
C LEU A 217 2.65 -5.62 10.68
N GLY A 218 1.34 -5.75 10.45
CA GLY A 218 0.70 -7.01 10.06
C GLY A 218 1.36 -7.59 8.82
N ARG A 219 1.30 -8.91 8.68
CA ARG A 219 1.90 -9.62 7.53
C ARG A 219 0.99 -9.46 6.31
N ASN A 220 0.97 -8.22 5.81
CA ASN A 220 0.01 -7.73 4.83
C ASN A 220 0.49 -7.91 3.39
N TYR A 221 1.70 -8.44 3.17
CA TYR A 221 2.27 -8.75 1.85
C TYR A 221 2.56 -10.25 1.75
N TRP A 222 2.15 -10.84 0.63
CA TRP A 222 2.45 -12.23 0.23
C TRP A 222 2.39 -12.34 -1.30
N VAL A 223 2.48 -13.57 -1.82
CA VAL A 223 2.62 -13.83 -3.26
C VAL A 223 1.57 -14.87 -3.70
N GLU A 224 1.11 -14.79 -4.95
CA GLU A 224 0.53 -15.94 -5.66
C GLU A 224 1.39 -16.22 -6.89
N TYR A 225 1.50 -17.48 -7.32
CA TYR A 225 2.02 -17.85 -8.65
C TYR A 225 0.92 -18.56 -9.45
N TRP A 226 1.04 -18.62 -10.77
CA TRP A 226 0.14 -19.39 -11.63
C TRP A 226 0.67 -20.81 -11.83
N ASP A 227 -0.08 -21.83 -11.43
CA ASP A 227 0.24 -23.23 -11.73
C ASP A 227 -0.44 -23.63 -13.02
N GLU A 228 0.34 -23.82 -14.09
CA GLU A 228 -0.18 -24.17 -15.43
C GLU A 228 -0.83 -25.55 -15.48
N ILE A 229 -0.62 -26.41 -14.47
CA ILE A 229 -1.16 -27.78 -14.46
C ILE A 229 -2.58 -27.84 -13.89
N SER A 230 -2.89 -27.00 -12.89
CA SER A 230 -4.24 -26.91 -12.30
C SER A 230 -5.03 -25.66 -12.74
N GLU A 231 -4.46 -24.81 -13.60
CA GLU A 231 -5.07 -23.58 -14.12
C GLU A 231 -5.54 -22.62 -13.00
N GLU A 232 -4.76 -22.52 -11.92
CA GLU A 232 -5.10 -21.71 -10.77
C GLU A 232 -3.94 -20.86 -10.23
N TRP A 233 -4.30 -19.81 -9.49
CA TRP A 233 -3.32 -19.04 -8.73
C TRP A 233 -3.08 -19.75 -7.41
N ILE A 234 -1.88 -20.23 -7.13
CA ILE A 234 -1.51 -20.88 -5.88
C ILE A 234 -0.93 -19.86 -4.90
N CYS A 235 -1.40 -19.86 -3.66
CA CYS A 235 -0.89 -18.95 -2.63
C CYS A 235 0.52 -19.35 -2.14
N ILE A 236 1.43 -18.40 -1.97
CA ILE A 236 2.70 -18.60 -1.25
C ILE A 236 2.80 -17.60 -0.11
N ASP A 237 2.94 -18.10 1.12
CA ASP A 237 3.36 -17.30 2.25
C ASP A 237 4.90 -17.16 2.26
N PRO A 238 5.48 -15.99 1.94
CA PRO A 238 6.93 -15.83 1.94
C PRO A 238 7.56 -16.01 3.32
N MET A 239 6.82 -15.79 4.41
CA MET A 239 7.33 -15.85 5.79
C MET A 239 7.11 -17.20 6.48
N LYS A 240 5.98 -17.89 6.26
CA LYS A 240 5.75 -19.25 6.80
C LYS A 240 6.21 -20.36 5.85
N GLY A 241 6.36 -20.09 4.56
CA GLY A 241 6.73 -21.09 3.55
C GLY A 241 5.60 -22.06 3.21
N THR A 242 4.37 -21.78 3.67
CA THR A 242 3.17 -22.57 3.35
C THR A 242 2.72 -22.27 1.93
N ILE A 243 2.45 -23.34 1.17
CA ILE A 243 1.91 -23.31 -0.20
C ILE A 243 0.41 -23.61 -0.14
N ASP A 244 -0.36 -22.91 -0.96
CA ASP A 244 -1.83 -22.88 -1.12
C ASP A 244 -2.73 -22.69 0.13
N MET A 245 -2.16 -22.60 1.33
CA MET A 245 -2.89 -22.41 2.59
C MET A 245 -3.39 -20.95 2.79
N ALA A 246 -4.22 -20.47 1.86
CA ALA A 246 -4.70 -19.09 1.79
C ALA A 246 -5.50 -18.66 3.05
N GLU A 247 -6.22 -19.59 3.67
CA GLU A 247 -7.00 -19.39 4.88
C GLU A 247 -6.15 -19.07 6.12
N LEU A 248 -4.85 -19.44 6.12
CA LEU A 248 -3.94 -19.12 7.21
C LEU A 248 -3.50 -17.65 7.20
N ILE A 249 -3.55 -16.96 6.06
CA ILE A 249 -3.06 -15.59 5.87
C ILE A 249 -3.84 -14.57 6.73
N GLU A 250 -5.17 -14.73 6.87
CA GLU A 250 -5.99 -13.80 7.67
C GLU A 250 -5.55 -13.76 9.15
N SER A 251 -5.00 -14.87 9.66
CA SER A 251 -4.55 -14.96 11.06
C SER A 251 -3.32 -14.10 11.40
N ASP A 252 -2.49 -13.76 10.40
CA ASP A 252 -1.26 -13.00 10.58
C ASP A 252 -1.33 -11.55 10.05
N ALA A 253 -2.33 -11.25 9.24
CA ALA A 253 -2.55 -9.95 8.63
C ALA A 253 -3.18 -8.94 9.61
N THR A 254 -3.22 -7.66 9.22
CA THR A 254 -3.97 -6.64 9.98
C THR A 254 -5.48 -6.88 9.82
N SER A 255 -6.13 -7.22 10.93
CA SER A 255 -7.59 -7.37 11.02
C SER A 255 -8.29 -6.02 11.26
N PRO A 256 -9.50 -5.79 10.73
CA PRO A 256 -10.26 -6.64 9.79
C PRO A 256 -9.67 -6.69 8.38
N MET A 257 -9.64 -7.88 7.77
CA MET A 257 -9.31 -8.04 6.35
C MET A 257 -10.57 -7.79 5.50
N HIS A 258 -10.64 -6.64 4.84
CA HIS A 258 -11.79 -6.29 3.98
C HIS A 258 -11.39 -5.71 2.61
N TYR A 259 -10.09 -5.63 2.34
CA TYR A 259 -9.51 -5.31 1.03
C TYR A 259 -8.19 -6.07 0.86
N VAL A 260 -8.18 -7.07 -0.01
CA VAL A 260 -6.95 -7.67 -0.53
C VAL A 260 -6.91 -7.40 -2.03
N ILE A 261 -5.86 -6.72 -2.45
CA ILE A 261 -5.56 -6.47 -3.86
C ILE A 261 -4.38 -7.36 -4.28
N ALA A 262 -4.44 -7.89 -5.49
CA ALA A 262 -3.32 -8.55 -6.14
C ALA A 262 -3.00 -7.82 -7.45
N ILE A 263 -1.71 -7.70 -7.78
CA ILE A 263 -1.23 -7.19 -9.06
C ILE A 263 -0.33 -8.24 -9.70
N ASP A 264 -0.57 -8.58 -10.97
CA ASP A 264 0.26 -9.54 -11.71
C ASP A 264 1.46 -8.87 -12.41
N ASN A 265 2.33 -9.70 -12.99
CA ASN A 265 3.49 -9.30 -13.78
C ASN A 265 3.20 -9.13 -15.28
N GLU A 266 1.97 -9.37 -15.70
CA GLU A 266 1.54 -9.36 -17.11
C GLU A 266 0.95 -8.00 -17.50
N LEU A 267 1.23 -7.57 -18.73
CA LEU A 267 0.74 -6.30 -19.25
C LEU A 267 -0.63 -6.49 -19.91
N SER A 268 -1.63 -5.79 -19.38
CA SER A 268 -3.02 -5.85 -19.84
C SER A 268 -3.45 -4.52 -20.46
N ILE A 269 -4.35 -4.59 -21.45
CA ILE A 269 -4.94 -3.41 -22.11
C ILE A 269 -6.17 -2.99 -21.32
N CYS A 270 -6.21 -1.74 -20.86
CA CYS A 270 -7.35 -1.19 -20.12
C CYS A 270 -8.47 -0.73 -21.08
N ILE A 271 -9.38 -1.66 -21.39
CA ILE A 271 -10.44 -1.51 -22.42
C ILE A 271 -11.39 -0.31 -22.17
N ASP A 272 -11.65 0.05 -20.91
CA ASP A 272 -12.62 1.11 -20.55
C ASP A 272 -12.05 2.55 -20.63
N SER A 273 -10.84 2.71 -21.17
CA SER A 273 -10.17 4.01 -21.27
C SER A 273 -10.41 4.69 -22.62
N LYS A 274 -10.54 6.02 -22.60
CA LYS A 274 -10.58 6.87 -23.82
C LYS A 274 -9.27 6.83 -24.64
N TYR A 275 -8.21 6.27 -24.06
CA TYR A 275 -6.90 6.03 -24.67
C TYR A 275 -6.40 4.66 -24.23
N ASP A 276 -6.02 3.79 -25.16
CA ASP A 276 -5.44 2.47 -24.83
C ASP A 276 -4.23 2.66 -23.90
N CYS A 277 -4.36 2.21 -22.65
CA CYS A 277 -3.26 2.22 -21.69
C CYS A 277 -2.91 0.81 -21.26
N ILE A 278 -1.60 0.56 -21.15
CA ILE A 278 -1.01 -0.75 -20.88
C ILE A 278 -0.43 -0.72 -19.47
N GLU A 279 -1.12 -1.41 -18.55
CA GLU A 279 -0.79 -1.48 -17.14
C GLU A 279 -0.76 -2.95 -16.69
N PHE A 280 -0.19 -3.21 -15.51
CA PHE A 280 -0.26 -4.54 -14.91
C PHE A 280 -1.69 -4.86 -14.49
N GLY A 281 -2.13 -6.10 -14.72
CA GLY A 281 -3.45 -6.58 -14.32
C GLY A 281 -3.61 -6.53 -12.80
N MET A 282 -4.77 -6.05 -12.35
CA MET A 282 -5.01 -5.79 -10.93
C MET A 282 -6.41 -6.20 -10.50
N ARG A 283 -6.51 -6.97 -9.41
CA ARG A 283 -7.74 -7.67 -9.02
C ARG A 283 -8.00 -7.55 -7.51
N ASP A 284 -9.27 -7.54 -7.14
CA ASP A 284 -9.69 -7.77 -5.76
C ASP A 284 -9.76 -9.28 -5.52
N VAL A 285 -8.97 -9.78 -4.57
CA VAL A 285 -8.93 -11.20 -4.18
C VAL A 285 -9.40 -11.40 -2.73
N THR A 286 -10.04 -10.39 -2.11
CA THR A 286 -10.52 -10.41 -0.71
C THR A 286 -11.38 -11.65 -0.42
N ALA A 287 -12.17 -12.10 -1.40
CA ALA A 287 -13.06 -13.26 -1.28
C ALA A 287 -12.33 -14.59 -1.00
N ARG A 288 -11.05 -14.74 -1.41
CA ARG A 288 -10.24 -15.93 -1.13
C ARG A 288 -9.69 -15.93 0.30
N TYR A 289 -9.32 -14.75 0.80
CA TYR A 289 -8.50 -14.62 2.01
C TYR A 289 -9.28 -14.23 3.26
N ALA A 290 -10.38 -13.46 3.15
CA ALA A 290 -11.15 -13.02 4.30
C ALA A 290 -12.29 -14.01 4.59
N SER A 291 -12.17 -14.82 5.65
CA SER A 291 -13.19 -15.80 6.09
C SER A 291 -14.57 -15.15 6.30
N LYS A 292 -14.58 -13.86 6.66
CA LYS A 292 -15.78 -13.06 6.88
C LYS A 292 -16.25 -12.26 5.65
N TYR A 293 -15.71 -12.47 4.45
CA TYR A 293 -15.99 -11.63 3.25
C TYR A 293 -17.49 -11.37 3.00
N LEU A 294 -18.31 -12.43 3.07
CA LEU A 294 -19.75 -12.34 2.82
C LEU A 294 -20.56 -11.75 4.01
N SER A 295 -19.95 -11.51 5.17
CA SER A 295 -20.62 -10.99 6.36
C SER A 295 -21.12 -9.56 6.17
N SER A 296 -22.21 -9.20 6.87
CA SER A 296 -22.70 -7.82 6.92
C SER A 296 -21.72 -6.86 7.60
N GLU A 297 -20.83 -7.36 8.46
CA GLU A 297 -19.72 -6.61 9.08
C GLU A 297 -18.71 -6.16 8.02
N VAL A 298 -18.11 -7.11 7.28
CA VAL A 298 -17.11 -6.81 6.24
C VAL A 298 -17.70 -6.01 5.08
N ARG A 299 -18.90 -6.34 4.60
CA ARG A 299 -19.58 -5.52 3.57
C ARG A 299 -19.83 -4.09 4.03
N ARG A 300 -20.06 -3.84 5.32
CA ARG A 300 -20.21 -2.48 5.86
C ARG A 300 -18.87 -1.71 5.93
N LEU A 301 -17.72 -2.37 5.97
CA LEU A 301 -16.41 -1.70 5.94
C LEU A 301 -15.98 -1.27 4.53
N ARG A 302 -16.59 -1.84 3.49
CA ARG A 302 -16.27 -1.55 2.09
C ARG A 302 -17.04 -0.32 1.55
N ILE A 303 -16.37 0.34 0.62
CA ILE A 303 -16.89 1.38 -0.29
C ILE A 303 -17.80 0.74 -1.35
N ASP A 304 -18.40 1.56 -2.21
CA ASP A 304 -19.15 1.11 -3.38
C ASP A 304 -18.36 0.14 -4.28
N GLU A 305 -19.07 -0.85 -4.86
CA GLU A 305 -18.45 -1.95 -5.60
C GLU A 305 -18.12 -1.57 -7.05
N GLU A 306 -18.93 -0.73 -7.71
CA GLU A 306 -18.68 -0.28 -9.08
C GLU A 306 -17.50 0.68 -9.13
N TRP A 307 -17.48 1.67 -8.23
CA TRP A 307 -16.35 2.58 -8.04
C TRP A 307 -15.06 1.84 -7.70
N TRP A 308 -15.14 0.79 -6.88
CA TRP A 308 -13.97 -0.01 -6.51
C TRP A 308 -13.43 -0.85 -7.68
N LYS A 309 -14.30 -1.50 -8.46
CA LYS A 309 -13.91 -2.21 -9.69
C LYS A 309 -13.25 -1.26 -10.70
N SER A 310 -13.89 -0.12 -10.97
CA SER A 310 -13.36 0.93 -11.86
C SER A 310 -11.99 1.42 -11.39
N SER A 311 -11.81 1.66 -10.09
CA SER A 311 -10.52 2.08 -9.49
C SER A 311 -9.39 1.05 -9.61
N LEU A 312 -9.70 -0.24 -9.78
CA LEU A 312 -8.69 -1.29 -9.98
C LEU A 312 -8.27 -1.42 -11.44
N MET A 313 -9.21 -1.23 -12.36
CA MET A 313 -8.94 -1.20 -13.81
C MET A 313 -8.20 0.08 -14.21
N VAL A 314 -8.66 1.24 -13.74
CA VAL A 314 -8.27 2.56 -14.25
C VAL A 314 -7.41 3.34 -13.24
N LEU A 315 -6.21 3.73 -13.66
CA LEU A 315 -5.54 4.93 -13.15
C LEU A 315 -5.58 6.01 -14.23
N VAL A 316 -6.52 6.94 -14.09
CA VAL A 316 -6.58 8.20 -14.83
C VAL A 316 -6.50 9.33 -13.81
N ASN A 317 -5.63 10.29 -14.10
CA ASN A 317 -5.65 11.66 -13.58
C ASN A 317 -5.94 12.59 -14.77
#